data_AF-A0A257I1R3-F1
#
_entry.id   AF-A0A257I1R3-F1
#
_cell.length_a   1.000
_cell.length_b   1.000
_cell.length_c   1.000
_cell.angle_alpha   90.00
_cell.angle_beta   90.00
_cell.angle_gamma   90.00
#
_symmetry.space_group_name_H-M   'P 1'
#
loop_
_entity.id
_entity.type
_entity.pdbx_description
1 polymer ?
#
loop_
_entity_poly.entity_id
_entity_poly.type
_entity_poly.pdbx_seq_one_letter_code
_entity_poly.pdbx_strand_id
1 'polypeptide(L)'
;MKDLLEYSASKEEIETVTKAINENGYWESSTEFRMSTYMTARIEKKIKNGKPWFITTVNCEQEIMIPAKTIERAIVFKNIYEDFQFDLINRIGWASWSSKNKP
;
A
#
# COMPACT_ATOMS: atom_id res chain seq x y z
N MET A 1 18.88 7.37 -2.47
CA MET A 1 17.84 7.20 -1.42
C MET A 1 16.74 8.16 -1.82
N LYS A 2 15.52 7.68 -2.14
CA LYS A 2 14.39 8.59 -2.40
C LYS A 2 14.11 9.38 -1.12
N ASP A 3 13.78 10.67 -1.25
CA ASP A 3 13.48 11.50 -0.09
C ASP A 3 12.16 11.05 0.55
N LEU A 4 12.10 11.01 1.89
CA LEU A 4 10.87 10.63 2.61
C LEU A 4 9.69 11.57 2.31
N LEU A 5 9.98 12.78 1.82
CA LEU A 5 8.97 13.74 1.37
C LEU A 5 8.22 13.27 0.12
N GLU A 6 8.80 12.37 -0.70
CA GLU A 6 8.13 11.83 -1.89
C GLU A 6 6.92 10.96 -1.55
N TYR A 7 6.89 10.35 -0.36
CA TYR A 7 5.81 9.47 0.08
C TYR A 7 4.69 10.19 0.83
N SER A 8 4.72 11.52 0.87
CA SER A 8 3.72 12.31 1.60
C SER A 8 2.31 12.07 1.05
N ALA A 9 1.33 11.98 1.96
CA ALA A 9 -0.07 11.91 1.59
C ALA A 9 -0.54 13.29 1.13
N SER A 10 -0.99 13.39 -0.12
CA SER A 10 -1.52 14.66 -0.63
C SER A 10 -2.87 14.97 0.05
N LYS A 11 -3.24 16.25 0.10
CA LYS A 11 -4.53 16.66 0.67
C LYS A 11 -5.70 15.99 -0.05
N GLU A 12 -5.65 15.92 -1.38
CA GLU A 12 -6.68 15.28 -2.21
C GLU A 12 -6.77 13.77 -1.97
N GLU A 13 -5.62 13.11 -1.79
CA GLU A 13 -5.57 11.67 -1.48
C GLU A 13 -6.18 11.41 -0.10
N ILE A 14 -5.82 12.22 0.91
CA ILE A 14 -6.41 12.13 2.25
C ILE A 14 -7.93 12.29 2.20
N GLU A 15 -8.44 13.29 1.47
CA GLU A 15 -9.88 13.53 1.33
C GLU A 15 -10.60 12.37 0.66
N THR A 16 -10.04 11.87 -0.46
CA THR A 16 -10.58 10.74 -1.22
C THR A 16 -10.65 9.46 -0.36
N VAL A 17 -9.54 9.11 0.28
CA VAL A 17 -9.45 7.91 1.12
C VAL A 17 -10.37 8.04 2.34
N THR A 18 -10.39 9.21 2.99
CA THR A 18 -11.27 9.47 4.14
C THR A 18 -12.73 9.31 3.76
N LYS A 19 -13.14 9.89 2.63
CA LYS A 19 -14.51 9.80 2.12
C LYS A 19 -14.92 8.35 1.90
N ALA A 20 -14.11 7.58 1.17
CA ALA A 20 -14.39 6.17 0.90
C ALA A 20 -14.49 5.33 2.19
N ILE A 21 -13.60 5.56 3.17
CA ILE A 21 -13.67 4.87 4.47
C ILE A 21 -14.96 5.23 5.22
N ASN A 22 -15.38 6.49 5.20
CA ASN A 22 -16.59 6.92 5.89
C ASN A 22 -17.87 6.37 5.23
N GLU A 23 -17.88 6.24 3.90
CA GLU A 23 -19.03 5.77 3.14
C GLU A 23 -19.14 4.24 3.12
N ASN A 24 -18.01 3.55 2.93
CA ASN A 24 -17.96 2.11 2.64
C ASN A 24 -17.27 1.28 3.73
N GLY A 25 -16.70 1.93 4.75
CA GLY A 25 -15.88 1.29 5.79
C GLY A 25 -14.42 1.04 5.39
N TYR A 26 -14.10 1.15 4.10
CA TYR A 26 -12.75 1.00 3.56
C TYR A 26 -12.57 1.82 2.28
N TRP A 27 -11.32 2.13 1.98
CA TRP A 27 -10.84 2.55 0.66
C TRP A 27 -10.04 1.40 0.05
N GLU A 28 -10.15 1.20 -1.25
CA GLU A 28 -9.38 0.18 -1.98
C GLU A 28 -9.03 0.69 -3.38
N SER A 29 -7.84 0.32 -3.84
CA SER A 29 -7.34 0.55 -5.19
C SER A 29 -6.69 -0.73 -5.69
N SER A 30 -6.89 -1.06 -6.96
CA SER A 30 -6.20 -2.15 -7.63
C SER A 30 -5.53 -1.62 -8.89
N THR A 31 -4.23 -1.86 -9.02
CA THR A 31 -3.41 -1.40 -10.15
C THR A 31 -2.75 -2.60 -10.80
N GLU A 32 -2.99 -2.78 -12.10
CA GLU A 32 -2.24 -3.77 -12.88
C GLU A 32 -0.80 -3.29 -13.05
N PHE A 33 0.17 -4.13 -12.71
CA PHE A 33 1.58 -3.76 -12.83
C PHE A 33 2.37 -4.65 -13.81
N ARG A 34 1.92 -5.88 -14.10
CA ARG A 34 2.57 -6.77 -15.07
C ARG A 34 1.65 -7.88 -15.57
N MET A 35 1.34 -7.88 -16.88
CA MET A 35 0.74 -9.01 -17.61
C MET A 35 -0.31 -9.78 -16.79
N SER A 36 -1.43 -9.14 -16.46
CA SER A 36 -2.53 -9.72 -15.65
C SER A 36 -2.21 -9.97 -14.16
N THR A 37 -1.13 -9.39 -13.64
CA THR A 37 -0.84 -9.36 -12.20
C THR A 37 -1.22 -8.00 -11.63
N TYR A 38 -2.02 -8.05 -10.56
CA TYR A 38 -2.59 -6.88 -9.91
C TYR A 38 -1.99 -6.69 -8.53
N MET A 39 -1.74 -5.45 -8.19
CA MET A 39 -1.45 -5.03 -6.82
C MET A 39 -2.69 -4.33 -6.27
N THR A 40 -3.17 -4.80 -5.13
CA THR A 40 -4.34 -4.24 -4.46
C THR A 40 -3.93 -3.63 -3.13
N ALA A 41 -4.24 -2.35 -2.94
CA ALA A 41 -4.03 -1.63 -1.69
C ALA A 41 -5.39 -1.31 -1.06
N ARG A 42 -5.53 -1.57 0.23
CA ARG A 42 -6.73 -1.33 1.02
C ARG A 42 -6.39 -0.58 2.29
N ILE A 43 -7.18 0.43 2.63
CA ILE A 43 -7.09 1.13 3.91
C ILE A 43 -8.46 1.06 4.58
N GLU A 44 -8.51 0.51 5.79
CA GLU A 44 -9.75 0.36 6.54
C GLU A 44 -9.60 0.75 8.01
N LYS A 45 -10.68 1.20 8.63
CA LYS A 45 -10.68 1.57 10.04
C LYS A 45 -11.02 0.35 10.89
N LYS A 46 -10.15 -0.04 11.82
CA LYS A 46 -10.41 -1.13 12.79
C LYS A 46 -10.23 -0.65 14.22
N ILE A 47 -10.99 -1.24 15.13
CA ILE A 47 -10.77 -1.08 16.57
C ILE A 47 -9.77 -2.15 17.03
N LYS A 48 -8.62 -1.73 17.55
CA LYS A 48 -7.65 -2.62 18.22
C LYS A 48 -7.42 -2.11 19.64
N ASN A 49 -7.63 -2.98 20.62
CA ASN A 49 -7.51 -2.67 22.06
C ASN A 49 -8.33 -1.43 22.46
N GLY A 50 -9.59 -1.36 22.01
CA GLY A 50 -10.51 -0.26 22.30
C GLY A 50 -10.17 1.07 21.61
N LYS A 51 -9.15 1.13 20.76
CA LYS A 51 -8.74 2.36 20.05
C LYS A 51 -8.92 2.20 18.54
N PRO A 52 -9.30 3.26 17.81
CA PRO A 52 -9.34 3.23 16.36
C PRO A 52 -7.92 3.21 15.78
N TRP A 53 -7.76 2.47 14.70
CA TRP A 53 -6.57 2.37 13.88
C TRP A 53 -6.97 2.34 12.41
N PHE A 54 -6.10 2.86 11.55
CA PHE A 54 -6.16 2.63 10.12
C PHE A 54 -5.25 1.44 9.82
N ILE A 55 -5.79 0.43 9.15
CA ILE A 55 -5.06 -0.75 8.73
C ILE A 55 -4.84 -0.65 7.24
N THR A 56 -3.59 -0.48 6.84
CA THR A 56 -3.18 -0.54 5.44
C THR A 56 -2.80 -1.98 5.11
N THR A 57 -3.42 -2.53 4.09
CA THR A 57 -3.04 -3.82 3.50
C THR A 57 -2.61 -3.58 2.06
N VAL A 58 -1.43 -4.06 1.67
CA VAL A 58 -1.00 -4.09 0.26
C VAL A 58 -0.76 -5.54 -0.11
N ASN A 59 -1.45 -6.01 -1.14
CA ASN A 59 -1.42 -7.39 -1.59
C ASN A 59 -0.99 -7.43 -3.06
N CYS A 60 0.03 -8.24 -3.33
CA CYS A 60 0.53 -8.58 -4.66
C CYS A 60 0.98 -10.05 -4.62
N GLU A 61 2.27 -10.33 -4.85
CA GLU A 61 2.89 -11.65 -4.59
C GLU A 61 3.06 -11.91 -3.09
N GLN A 62 3.14 -10.84 -2.31
CA GLN A 62 3.20 -10.87 -0.86
C GLN A 62 2.12 -9.95 -0.30
N GLU A 63 1.61 -10.30 0.88
CA GLU A 63 0.70 -9.46 1.63
C GLU A 63 1.44 -8.86 2.82
N ILE A 64 1.26 -7.56 3.00
CA ILE A 64 1.66 -6.85 4.21
C ILE A 64 0.44 -6.22 4.85
N MET A 65 0.48 -6.08 6.18
CA MET A 65 -0.55 -5.37 6.93
C MET A 65 0.11 -4.45 7.96
N ILE A 66 -0.17 -3.16 7.88
CA ILE A 66 0.49 -2.14 8.70
C ILE A 66 -0.56 -1.29 9.42
N PRO A 67 -0.58 -1.31 10.78
CA PRO A 67 -1.44 -0.44 11.55
C PRO A 67 -0.84 0.96 11.71
N ALA A 68 -1.64 1.98 11.43
CA ALA A 68 -1.31 3.38 11.61
C ALA A 68 -2.35 4.11 12.47
N LYS A 69 -1.90 5.15 13.18
CA LYS A 69 -2.75 5.97 14.04
C LYS A 69 -3.51 7.06 13.31
N THR A 70 -3.02 7.47 12.15
CA THR A 70 -3.62 8.53 11.34
C THR A 70 -3.72 8.05 9.90
N ILE A 71 -4.61 8.66 9.13
CA ILE A 71 -4.84 8.27 7.74
C ILE A 71 -3.65 8.65 6.85
N GLU A 72 -2.99 9.76 7.14
CA GLU A 72 -1.80 10.23 6.42
C GLU A 72 -0.68 9.20 6.53
N ARG A 73 -0.45 8.65 7.72
CA ARG A 73 0.54 7.59 7.92
C ARG A 73 0.14 6.30 7.20
N ALA A 74 -1.16 5.97 7.20
CA ALA A 74 -1.67 4.80 6.49
C ALA A 74 -1.41 4.91 4.97
N ILE A 75 -1.64 6.09 4.40
CA ILE A 75 -1.39 6.43 2.99
C ILE A 75 0.11 6.41 2.69
N VAL A 76 0.95 7.02 3.55
CA VAL A 76 2.42 7.00 3.38
C VAL A 76 2.93 5.55 3.31
N PHE A 77 2.48 4.67 4.21
CA PHE A 77 2.86 3.25 4.13
C PHE A 77 2.39 2.59 2.84
N LYS A 78 1.15 2.86 2.41
CA LYS A 78 0.63 2.38 1.13
C LYS A 78 1.55 2.80 -0.02
N ASN A 79 1.90 4.09 -0.12
CA ASN A 79 2.78 4.62 -1.17
C ASN A 79 4.18 4.00 -1.15
N ILE A 80 4.80 3.88 0.04
CA ILE A 80 6.12 3.27 0.19
C ILE A 80 6.13 1.82 -0.31
N TYR A 81 5.11 1.05 0.08
CA TYR A 81 5.10 -0.38 -0.24
C TYR A 81 4.71 -0.67 -1.67
N GLU A 82 3.83 0.12 -2.28
CA GLU A 82 3.59 0.03 -3.71
C GLU A 82 4.89 0.24 -4.49
N ASP A 83 5.60 1.34 -4.21
CA ASP A 83 6.90 1.64 -4.83
C ASP A 83 7.93 0.54 -4.60
N PHE A 84 7.99 0.00 -3.38
CA PHE A 84 8.89 -1.09 -3.03
C PHE A 84 8.58 -2.35 -3.83
N GLN A 85 7.31 -2.73 -3.99
CA GLN A 85 6.93 -3.88 -4.81
C GLN A 85 7.34 -3.69 -6.28
N PHE A 86 7.14 -2.49 -6.83
CA PHE A 86 7.63 -2.16 -8.17
C PHE A 86 9.16 -2.31 -8.29
N ASP A 87 9.91 -1.84 -7.30
CA ASP A 87 11.37 -1.96 -7.27
C ASP A 87 11.83 -3.43 -7.14
N LEU A 88 11.18 -4.22 -6.28
CA LEU A 88 11.46 -5.67 -6.14
C LEU A 88 11.34 -6.38 -7.50
N ILE A 89 10.32 -6.05 -8.26
CA ILE A 89 10.02 -6.75 -9.51
C ILE A 89 10.92 -6.24 -10.64
N ASN A 90 11.02 -4.93 -10.81
CA ASN A 90 11.69 -4.34 -11.98
C ASN A 90 13.21 -4.26 -11.82
N ARG A 91 13.72 -4.08 -10.60
CA ARG A 91 15.17 -3.89 -10.39
C ARG A 91 15.89 -5.18 -10.06
N ILE A 92 15.31 -5.99 -9.17
CA ILE A 92 15.98 -7.21 -8.68
C ILE A 92 15.37 -8.49 -9.25
N GLY A 93 14.18 -8.43 -9.88
CA GLY A 93 13.53 -9.58 -10.49
C GLY A 93 12.96 -10.55 -9.47
N TRP A 94 12.61 -10.08 -8.27
CA TRP A 94 12.30 -10.92 -7.09
C TRP A 94 11.27 -12.03 -7.34
N ALA A 95 10.29 -11.78 -8.22
CA ALA A 95 9.25 -12.74 -8.59
C ALA A 95 9.24 -13.10 -10.10
N SER A 96 10.35 -12.86 -10.82
CA SER A 96 10.44 -13.28 -12.22
C SER A 96 10.83 -14.76 -12.32
N TRP A 97 10.33 -15.48 -13.34
CA TRP A 97 10.79 -16.85 -13.63
C TRP A 97 12.31 -16.93 -13.88
N SER A 98 12.96 -15.80 -14.16
CA SER A 98 14.41 -15.66 -14.31
C SER A 98 15.19 -15.47 -13.00
N SER A 99 14.53 -15.40 -11.84
CA SER A 99 15.17 -15.24 -10.52
C SER A 99 15.87 -16.49 -10.02
N LYS A 100 15.71 -17.65 -10.68
CA LYS A 100 16.35 -18.93 -10.32
C LYS A 100 17.88 -18.87 -10.11
N ASN A 101 18.55 -17.81 -10.58
CA ASN A 101 20.00 -17.64 -10.50
C ASN A 101 20.46 -16.28 -9.93
N LYS A 102 19.60 -15.49 -9.29
CA LYS A 102 20.02 -14.27 -8.58
C LYS A 102 19.90 -14.48 -7.07
N PRO A 103 20.87 -13.96 -6.28
CA PRO A 103 21.03 -14.29 -4.86
C PRO A 103 19.82 -13.93 -4.01
#